data_AF-A0A6A2YAR8-F1
#
_entry.id   AF-A0A6A2YAR8-F1
#
_cell.length_a   1.000
_cell.length_b   1.000
_cell.length_c   1.000
_cell.angle_alpha   90.00
_cell.angle_beta   90.00
_cell.angle_gamma   90.00
#
_symmetry.space_group_name_H-M   'P 1'
#
loop_
_entity.id
_entity.type
_entity.pdbx_description
1 polymer ?
#
loop_
_entity_poly.entity_id
_entity_poly.type
_entity_poly.pdbx_seq_one_letter_code
_entity_poly.pdbx_strand_id
1 'polypeptide(L)'
;MGPKGPIREEARKILTANLKGRPTFEADDQSALIYLLLSQKETWMDKVFLENLYYLHGYWAGLVDRFEEMMEKYHPGLGDERWPFVTHFVGCKPCGSYGDYPVERCLRSMQRAFNFADNQVLKLYGFIHRGLLGPNIKRIRNETVTPLEIVDQLNICRSVQGKTESRS
;
A
#
# COMPACT_ATOMS: atom_id res chain seq x y z
N MET A 1 18.27 -2.81 -19.23
CA MET A 1 19.01 -3.25 -18.03
C MET A 1 18.39 -4.50 -17.37
N GLY A 2 17.70 -5.36 -18.14
CA GLY A 2 16.88 -6.46 -17.60
C GLY A 2 17.45 -7.89 -17.75
N PRO A 3 18.10 -8.28 -18.86
CA PRO A 3 18.59 -9.66 -19.01
C PRO A 3 19.62 -10.04 -17.95
N LYS A 4 19.47 -11.22 -17.32
CA LYS A 4 20.41 -11.75 -16.31
C LYS A 4 21.79 -12.02 -16.91
N GLY A 5 22.83 -12.02 -16.08
CA GLY A 5 24.22 -12.27 -16.46
C GLY A 5 25.00 -10.97 -16.71
N PRO A 6 26.01 -10.97 -17.60
CA PRO A 6 26.94 -9.85 -17.77
C PRO A 6 26.24 -8.51 -18.05
N ILE A 7 25.14 -8.53 -18.81
CA ILE A 7 24.37 -7.32 -19.14
C ILE A 7 23.83 -6.63 -17.88
N ARG A 8 23.31 -7.40 -16.92
CA ARG A 8 22.75 -6.85 -15.68
C ARG A 8 23.85 -6.36 -14.73
N GLU A 9 24.98 -7.04 -14.73
CA GLU A 9 26.13 -6.68 -13.92
C GLU A 9 26.82 -5.39 -14.40
N GLU A 10 26.90 -5.16 -15.72
CA GLU A 10 27.37 -3.88 -16.25
C GLU A 10 26.33 -2.77 -16.02
N ALA A 11 25.04 -3.07 -16.20
CA ALA A 11 23.99 -2.12 -15.88
C ALA A 11 24.01 -1.67 -14.42
N ARG A 12 24.32 -2.57 -13.48
CA ARG A 12 24.51 -2.23 -12.06
C ARG A 12 25.54 -1.12 -11.89
N LYS A 13 26.70 -1.22 -12.54
CA LYS A 13 27.78 -0.22 -12.41
C LYS A 13 27.33 1.13 -12.91
N ILE A 14 26.62 1.17 -14.04
CA ILE A 14 26.04 2.39 -14.61
C ILE A 14 25.06 3.02 -13.61
N LEU A 15 24.13 2.23 -13.06
CA LEU A 15 23.12 2.72 -12.13
C LEU A 15 23.74 3.25 -10.83
N THR A 16 24.69 2.52 -10.22
CA THR A 16 25.36 2.97 -8.98
C THR A 16 26.21 4.21 -9.21
N ALA A 17 26.83 4.38 -10.38
CA ALA A 17 27.62 5.58 -10.69
C ALA A 17 26.77 6.83 -10.93
N ASN A 18 25.54 6.67 -11.43
CA ASN A 18 24.69 7.80 -11.85
C ASN A 18 23.55 8.13 -10.88
N LEU A 19 23.16 7.21 -9.98
CA LEU A 19 22.05 7.41 -9.05
C LEU A 19 22.55 7.63 -7.63
N LYS A 20 22.30 8.84 -7.12
CA LYS A 20 22.67 9.24 -5.75
C LYS A 20 21.98 8.35 -4.72
N GLY A 21 22.75 7.84 -3.77
CA GLY A 21 22.23 7.06 -2.64
C GLY A 21 21.84 5.62 -2.96
N ARG A 22 22.07 5.14 -4.20
CA ARG A 22 21.83 3.74 -4.58
C ARG A 22 22.92 2.83 -3.99
N PRO A 23 22.58 1.83 -3.15
CA PRO A 23 23.53 0.82 -2.72
C PRO A 23 24.07 -0.04 -3.88
N THR A 24 25.18 -0.73 -3.65
CA THR A 24 25.80 -1.57 -4.69
C THR A 24 25.15 -2.96 -4.73
N PHE A 25 24.11 -3.11 -5.54
CA PHE A 25 23.46 -4.41 -5.84
C PHE A 25 23.03 -4.50 -7.30
N GLU A 26 22.63 -5.69 -7.75
CA GLU A 26 22.21 -6.00 -9.13
C GLU A 26 21.26 -4.93 -9.70
N ALA A 27 21.31 -4.68 -11.01
CA ALA A 27 20.39 -3.73 -11.63
C ALA A 27 18.93 -4.15 -11.42
N ASP A 28 18.14 -3.21 -10.89
CA ASP A 28 16.71 -3.32 -10.61
C ASP A 28 15.89 -2.39 -11.51
N ASP A 29 14.62 -2.73 -11.68
CA ASP A 29 13.66 -2.01 -12.50
C ASP A 29 13.35 -0.61 -11.95
N GLN A 30 13.28 -0.42 -10.62
CA GLN A 30 13.09 0.90 -10.02
C GLN A 30 14.23 1.86 -10.38
N SER A 31 15.47 1.43 -10.19
CA SER A 31 16.66 2.21 -10.56
C SER A 31 16.76 2.43 -12.07
N ALA A 32 16.44 1.42 -12.88
CA ALA A 32 16.45 1.55 -14.34
C ALA A 32 15.41 2.56 -14.84
N LEU A 33 14.22 2.62 -14.23
CA LEU A 33 13.19 3.61 -14.55
C LEU A 33 13.66 5.02 -14.20
N ILE A 34 14.20 5.22 -12.99
CA ILE A 34 14.75 6.53 -12.59
C ILE A 34 15.84 6.97 -13.57
N TYR A 35 16.76 6.07 -13.92
CA TYR A 35 17.83 6.36 -14.88
C TYR A 35 17.29 6.72 -16.27
N LEU A 36 16.27 6.00 -16.77
CA LEU A 36 15.62 6.31 -18.04
C LEU A 36 14.98 7.72 -18.03
N LEU A 37 14.22 8.04 -16.99
CA LEU A 37 13.53 9.32 -16.88
C LEU A 37 14.49 10.51 -16.74
N LEU A 38 15.63 10.31 -16.07
CA LEU A 38 16.67 11.34 -15.96
C LEU A 38 17.48 11.49 -17.24
N SER A 39 17.83 10.38 -17.90
CA SER A 39 18.69 10.40 -19.11
C SER A 39 17.94 10.76 -20.39
N GLN A 40 16.64 10.50 -20.47
CA GLN A 40 15.78 10.80 -21.62
C GLN A 40 14.60 11.69 -21.24
N LYS A 41 14.88 12.70 -20.40
CA LYS A 41 13.89 13.60 -19.81
C LYS A 41 12.93 14.20 -20.85
N GLU A 42 13.48 14.76 -21.92
CA GLU A 42 12.73 15.44 -22.97
C GLU A 42 11.77 14.51 -23.74
N THR A 43 12.01 13.21 -23.72
CA THR A 43 11.19 12.23 -24.46
C THR A 43 10.02 11.72 -23.63
N TRP A 44 10.18 11.60 -22.30
CA TRP A 44 9.28 10.83 -21.45
C TRP A 44 8.62 11.63 -20.32
N MET A 45 9.25 12.69 -19.80
CA MET A 45 8.79 13.32 -18.56
C MET A 45 7.49 14.09 -18.70
N ASP A 46 7.16 14.56 -19.90
CA ASP A 46 5.88 15.24 -20.20
C ASP A 46 4.67 14.31 -20.01
N LYS A 47 4.88 12.99 -20.09
CA LYS A 47 3.85 11.95 -19.95
C LYS A 47 3.87 11.26 -18.59
N VAL A 48 4.79 11.64 -17.70
CA VAL A 48 4.94 11.01 -16.38
C VAL A 48 4.47 11.97 -15.29
N PHE A 49 3.51 11.51 -14.50
CA PHE A 49 3.08 12.19 -13.29
C PHE A 49 3.73 11.53 -12.07
N LEU A 50 4.50 12.29 -11.29
CA LEU A 50 5.08 11.83 -10.04
C LEU A 50 4.13 12.16 -8.89
N GLU A 51 3.30 11.18 -8.54
CA GLU A 51 2.30 11.30 -7.47
C GLU A 51 2.94 11.46 -6.09
N ASN A 52 2.49 12.45 -5.32
CA ASN A 52 2.95 12.74 -3.96
C ASN A 52 1.85 13.24 -3.00
N LEU A 53 0.59 13.33 -3.45
CA LEU A 53 -0.55 13.78 -2.66
C LEU A 53 -1.13 12.66 -1.79
N TYR A 54 -0.93 11.40 -2.18
CA TYR A 54 -1.32 10.23 -1.40
C TYR A 54 -0.28 9.12 -1.54
N TYR A 55 -0.32 8.15 -0.63
CA TYR A 55 0.60 7.01 -0.65
C TYR A 55 0.19 5.97 -1.69
N LEU A 56 0.38 6.30 -2.98
CA LEU A 56 0.40 5.29 -4.05
C LEU A 56 1.51 4.27 -3.81
N HIS A 57 2.60 4.70 -3.16
CA HIS A 57 3.60 3.88 -2.51
C HIS A 57 3.91 4.45 -1.12
N GLY A 58 3.53 3.74 -0.06
CA GLY A 58 3.83 4.12 1.32
C GLY A 58 4.91 3.24 1.94
N TYR A 59 6.00 3.83 2.40
CA TYR A 59 7.09 3.10 3.06
C TYR A 59 6.65 2.60 4.44
N TRP A 60 6.53 1.28 4.59
CA TRP A 60 5.88 0.64 5.74
C TRP A 60 6.45 1.08 7.11
N ALA A 61 7.77 1.24 7.24
CA ALA A 61 8.39 1.50 8.54
C ALA A 61 7.97 2.83 9.17
N GLY A 62 7.55 3.81 8.36
CA GLY A 62 6.99 5.09 8.84
C GLY A 62 5.48 5.07 9.08
N LEU A 63 4.80 3.98 8.73
CA LEU A 63 3.33 3.88 8.73
C LEU A 63 2.81 2.91 9.78
N VAL A 64 3.40 1.72 9.89
CA VAL A 64 2.80 0.59 10.63
C VAL A 64 2.62 0.85 12.12
N ASP A 65 3.47 1.68 12.71
CA ASP A 65 3.41 2.02 14.14
C ASP A 65 2.36 3.12 14.44
N ARG A 66 1.79 3.74 13.40
CA ARG A 66 0.78 4.80 13.50
C ARG A 66 -0.65 4.31 13.28
N PHE A 67 -0.86 3.03 12.95
CA PHE A 67 -2.19 2.51 12.62
C PHE A 67 -3.22 2.72 13.74
N GLU A 68 -2.86 2.52 15.00
CA GLU A 68 -3.76 2.78 16.13
C GLU A 68 -4.17 4.26 16.20
N GLU A 69 -3.21 5.19 16.05
CA GLU A 69 -3.50 6.63 15.97
C GLU A 69 -4.44 6.94 14.80
N MET A 70 -4.19 6.33 13.63
CA MET A 70 -5.02 6.54 12.44
C MET A 70 -6.45 6.04 12.65
N MET A 71 -6.63 4.89 13.28
CA MET A 71 -7.95 4.34 13.62
C MET A 71 -8.71 5.19 14.63
N GLU A 72 -8.02 5.91 15.51
CA GLU A 72 -8.62 6.77 16.52
C GLU A 72 -8.99 8.16 15.97
N LYS A 73 -8.10 8.78 15.20
CA LYS A 73 -8.23 10.19 14.79
C LYS A 73 -8.80 10.39 13.39
N TYR A 74 -8.67 9.39 12.51
CA TYR A 74 -8.99 9.54 11.09
C TYR A 74 -9.94 8.44 10.60
N HIS A 75 -10.21 8.43 9.30
CA HIS A 75 -11.10 7.47 8.65
C HIS A 75 -10.53 7.06 7.28
N PRO A 76 -10.92 5.89 6.75
CA PRO A 76 -10.54 5.47 5.40
C PRO A 76 -11.05 6.43 4.31
N GLY A 77 -10.33 6.48 3.19
CA GLY A 77 -10.67 7.33 2.03
C GLY A 77 -9.74 8.52 1.80
N LEU A 78 -8.81 8.81 2.71
CA LEU A 78 -7.85 9.92 2.58
C LEU A 78 -6.64 9.56 1.71
N GLY A 79 -6.09 8.35 1.87
CA GLY A 79 -5.00 7.81 1.06
C GLY A 79 -3.59 8.27 1.44
N ASP A 80 -3.45 9.29 2.30
CA ASP A 80 -2.20 9.93 2.71
C ASP A 80 -1.72 9.46 4.11
N GLU A 81 -0.89 10.25 4.78
CA GLU A 81 -0.36 10.01 6.14
C GLU A 81 -1.40 9.89 7.26
N ARG A 82 -2.65 10.26 6.99
CA ARG A 82 -3.76 10.11 7.93
C ARG A 82 -4.44 8.75 7.76
N TRP A 83 -4.42 8.20 6.55
CA TRP A 83 -4.88 6.84 6.25
C TRP A 83 -4.26 6.34 4.95
N PRO A 84 -3.13 5.61 4.98
CA PRO A 84 -2.34 5.33 3.79
C PRO A 84 -3.09 4.43 2.81
N PHE A 85 -3.03 4.76 1.52
CA PHE A 85 -3.62 3.92 0.47
C PHE A 85 -2.86 2.60 0.30
N VAL A 86 -1.52 2.66 0.17
CA VAL A 86 -0.66 1.48 0.09
C VAL A 86 0.35 1.49 1.24
N THR A 87 0.48 0.36 1.94
CA THR A 87 1.62 0.08 2.83
C THR A 87 2.51 -0.96 2.16
N HIS A 88 3.64 -0.52 1.60
CA HIS A 88 4.57 -1.38 0.87
C HIS A 88 5.77 -1.79 1.74
N PHE A 89 5.91 -3.09 1.95
CA PHE A 89 6.97 -3.72 2.75
C PHE A 89 8.30 -3.89 1.99
N VAL A 90 8.81 -2.80 1.41
CA VAL A 90 10.12 -2.80 0.75
C VAL A 90 11.22 -3.27 1.71
N GLY A 91 12.10 -4.14 1.21
CA GLY A 91 13.18 -4.77 1.98
C GLY A 91 12.76 -5.98 2.83
N CYS A 92 11.46 -6.19 3.08
CA CYS A 92 10.97 -7.42 3.69
C CYS A 92 10.84 -8.52 2.64
N LYS A 93 11.53 -9.65 2.82
CA LYS A 93 11.52 -10.76 1.88
C LYS A 93 11.10 -12.07 2.57
N PRO A 94 9.82 -12.20 3.00
CA PRO A 94 9.36 -13.36 3.77
C PRO A 94 9.42 -14.68 2.99
N CYS A 95 9.39 -14.62 1.65
CA CYS A 95 9.55 -15.79 0.79
C CYS A 95 11.02 -16.09 0.43
N GLY A 96 11.94 -15.16 0.72
CA GLY A 96 13.36 -15.26 0.39
C GLY A 96 14.22 -15.59 1.60
N SER A 97 15.49 -15.87 1.37
CA SER A 97 16.46 -16.21 2.43
C SER A 97 17.18 -14.99 3.03
N TYR A 98 17.05 -13.80 2.44
CA TYR A 98 17.74 -12.59 2.88
C TYR A 98 16.84 -11.36 2.75
N GLY A 99 16.73 -10.56 3.80
CA GLY A 99 15.94 -9.32 3.83
C GLY A 99 16.69 -8.22 4.57
N ASP A 100 16.34 -6.97 4.27
CA ASP A 100 17.01 -5.79 4.84
C ASP A 100 16.53 -5.50 6.27
N TYR A 101 15.45 -6.15 6.70
CA TYR A 101 14.85 -6.04 8.03
C TYR A 101 14.71 -7.41 8.70
N PRO A 102 14.69 -7.46 10.04
CA PRO A 102 14.40 -8.70 10.77
C PRO A 102 13.06 -9.29 10.34
N VAL A 103 13.07 -10.57 9.96
CA VAL A 103 11.89 -11.28 9.41
C VAL A 103 10.70 -11.22 10.38
N GLU A 104 10.95 -11.37 11.67
CA GLU A 104 9.90 -11.29 12.70
C GLU A 104 9.21 -9.92 12.71
N ARG A 105 9.98 -8.83 12.61
CA ARG A 105 9.43 -7.47 12.54
C ARG A 105 8.59 -7.29 11.27
N CYS A 106 9.08 -7.78 10.13
CA CYS A 106 8.34 -7.75 8.87
C CYS A 106 7.00 -8.49 8.99
N LEU A 107 7.00 -9.75 9.42
CA LEU A 107 5.80 -10.57 9.51
C LEU A 107 4.79 -9.97 10.51
N ARG A 108 5.26 -9.53 11.68
CA ARG A 108 4.40 -8.86 12.68
C ARG A 108 3.78 -7.58 12.12
N SER A 109 4.53 -6.81 11.36
CA SER A 109 4.05 -5.56 10.77
C SER A 109 3.13 -5.79 9.57
N MET A 110 3.39 -6.82 8.76
CA MET A 110 2.49 -7.29 7.70
C MET A 110 1.15 -7.75 8.26
N GLN A 111 1.15 -8.49 9.37
CA GLN A 111 -0.09 -8.90 10.06
C GLN A 111 -0.89 -7.67 10.53
N ARG A 112 -0.21 -6.65 11.07
CA ARG A 112 -0.85 -5.39 11.47
C ARG A 112 -1.46 -4.66 10.29
N ALA A 113 -0.72 -4.52 9.19
CA ALA A 113 -1.20 -3.86 7.97
C ALA A 113 -2.38 -4.62 7.34
N PHE A 114 -2.30 -5.95 7.30
CA PHE A 114 -3.40 -6.80 6.86
C PHE A 114 -4.64 -6.57 7.73
N ASN A 115 -4.53 -6.68 9.05
CA ASN A 115 -5.66 -6.51 9.96
C ASN A 115 -6.23 -5.08 9.94
N PHE A 116 -5.38 -4.06 9.74
CA PHE A 116 -5.80 -2.67 9.60
C PHE A 116 -6.67 -2.47 8.34
N ALA A 117 -6.26 -3.08 7.23
CA ALA A 117 -7.04 -3.10 5.99
C ALA A 117 -8.31 -3.96 6.13
N ASP A 118 -8.17 -5.18 6.64
CA ASP A 118 -9.24 -6.17 6.78
C ASP A 118 -10.34 -5.70 7.73
N ASN A 119 -10.01 -4.89 8.74
CA ASN A 119 -11.02 -4.22 9.56
C ASN A 119 -12.01 -3.36 8.76
N GLN A 120 -11.60 -2.79 7.62
CA GLN A 120 -12.49 -2.04 6.75
C GLN A 120 -13.52 -2.96 6.09
N VAL A 121 -13.13 -4.20 5.78
CA VAL A 121 -13.99 -5.24 5.20
C VAL A 121 -14.84 -5.93 6.26
N LEU A 122 -14.26 -6.34 7.39
CA LEU A 122 -14.98 -7.01 8.48
C LEU A 122 -16.10 -6.16 9.07
N LYS A 123 -15.90 -4.83 9.15
CA LYS A 123 -16.94 -3.90 9.62
C LYS A 123 -18.22 -4.00 8.81
N LEU A 124 -18.12 -4.29 7.52
CA LEU A 124 -19.27 -4.51 6.62
C LEU A 124 -20.15 -5.66 7.11
N TYR A 125 -19.52 -6.71 7.65
CA TYR A 125 -20.17 -7.91 8.16
C TYR A 125 -20.47 -7.85 9.67
N GLY A 126 -20.16 -6.73 10.33
CA GLY A 126 -20.42 -6.58 11.76
C GLY A 126 -19.35 -7.20 12.66
N PHE A 127 -18.11 -7.29 12.16
CA PHE A 127 -16.95 -7.77 12.91
C PHE A 127 -15.80 -6.77 12.88
N ILE A 128 -14.85 -6.94 13.80
CA ILE A 128 -13.57 -6.25 13.82
C ILE A 128 -12.53 -7.13 14.49
N HIS A 129 -11.25 -7.02 14.11
CA HIS A 129 -10.14 -7.62 14.87
C HIS A 129 -10.11 -7.06 16.29
N ARG A 130 -9.83 -7.92 17.28
CA ARG A 130 -9.67 -7.50 18.70
C ARG A 130 -8.48 -6.57 18.89
N GLY A 131 -7.47 -6.71 18.04
CA GLY A 131 -6.30 -5.85 17.93
C GLY A 131 -5.52 -6.21 16.66
N LEU A 132 -4.57 -5.37 16.25
CA LEU A 132 -3.88 -5.54 14.98
C LEU A 132 -2.83 -6.67 14.98
N LEU A 133 -2.45 -7.19 16.16
CA LEU A 133 -1.36 -8.17 16.30
C LEU A 133 -1.79 -9.64 16.16
N GLY A 134 -3.08 -9.94 16.11
CA GLY A 134 -3.56 -11.31 16.07
C GLY A 134 -4.76 -11.50 15.16
N PRO A 135 -5.16 -12.75 14.89
CA PRO A 135 -6.26 -13.06 13.97
C PRO A 135 -7.65 -13.02 14.63
N ASN A 136 -7.70 -12.85 15.95
CA ASN A 136 -8.94 -12.96 16.70
C ASN A 136 -9.87 -11.78 16.43
N ILE A 137 -11.09 -12.09 16.00
CA ILE A 137 -12.14 -11.10 15.77
C ILE A 137 -13.13 -11.01 16.94
N LYS A 138 -13.88 -9.91 16.98
CA LYS A 138 -15.04 -9.72 17.85
C LYS A 138 -16.20 -9.14 17.02
N ARG A 139 -17.41 -9.50 17.43
CA ARG A 139 -18.64 -8.96 16.85
C ARG A 139 -18.86 -7.53 17.37
N ILE A 140 -19.31 -6.63 16.50
CA ILE A 140 -19.59 -5.22 16.84
C ILE A 140 -21.07 -4.84 16.75
N ARG A 141 -21.94 -5.75 16.28
CA ARG A 141 -23.40 -5.56 16.24
C ARG A 141 -24.14 -6.88 16.45
N ASN A 142 -25.34 -6.82 17.02
CA ASN A 142 -26.19 -8.00 17.19
C ASN A 142 -26.70 -8.54 15.85
N GLU A 143 -27.06 -9.82 15.83
CA GLU A 143 -27.74 -10.41 14.68
C GLU A 143 -29.14 -9.82 14.54
N THR A 144 -29.56 -9.63 13.31
CA THR A 144 -30.90 -9.16 12.97
C THR A 144 -31.48 -10.07 11.90
N VAL A 145 -32.79 -10.23 11.93
CA VAL A 145 -33.57 -10.90 10.87
C VAL A 145 -33.76 -9.98 9.66
N THR A 146 -33.39 -8.69 9.76
CA THR A 146 -33.46 -7.68 8.68
C THR A 146 -32.08 -7.16 8.26
N PRO A 147 -31.16 -8.00 7.77
CA PRO A 147 -29.77 -7.60 7.49
C PRO A 147 -29.63 -6.51 6.41
N LEU A 148 -30.60 -6.40 5.50
CA LEU A 148 -30.54 -5.46 4.37
C LEU A 148 -30.79 -4.00 4.76
N GLU A 149 -31.50 -3.73 5.86
CA GLU A 149 -31.71 -2.36 6.36
C GLU A 149 -30.39 -1.68 6.76
N ILE A 150 -29.41 -2.48 7.18
CA ILE A 150 -28.08 -2.03 7.62
C ILE A 150 -27.14 -1.86 6.42
N VAL A 151 -27.29 -2.66 5.36
CA VAL A 151 -26.44 -2.58 4.15
C VAL A 151 -26.61 -1.24 3.44
N ASP A 152 -27.83 -0.72 3.38
CA ASP A 152 -28.13 0.60 2.80
C ASP A 152 -27.43 1.74 3.54
N GLN A 153 -27.23 1.61 4.85
CA GLN A 153 -26.51 2.59 5.67
C GLN A 153 -24.99 2.52 5.52
N LEU A 154 -24.46 1.36 5.11
CA LEU A 154 -23.03 1.11 5.00
C LEU A 154 -22.47 1.38 3.59
N ASN A 155 -23.29 1.86 2.64
CA ASN A 155 -22.91 2.22 1.26
C ASN A 155 -22.13 1.12 0.51
N ILE A 156 -22.41 -0.15 0.79
CA ILE A 156 -21.58 -1.28 0.32
C ILE A 156 -21.90 -1.68 -1.12
N CYS A 157 -23.09 -1.35 -1.61
CA CYS A 157 -23.59 -1.87 -2.90
C CYS A 157 -24.19 -0.83 -3.86
N ARG A 158 -23.94 0.48 -3.69
CA ARG A 158 -24.38 1.48 -4.68
C ARG A 158 -23.24 2.44 -5.07
N SER A 159 -22.29 1.92 -5.83
CA SER A 159 -21.50 2.72 -6.78
C SER A 159 -22.09 2.69 -8.19
N VAL A 160 -23.40 2.44 -8.33
CA VAL A 160 -24.09 2.43 -9.62
C VAL A 160 -25.18 3.52 -9.63
N GLN A 161 -25.00 4.40 -10.62
CA GLN A 161 -25.86 5.47 -11.12
C GLN A 161 -25.77 6.83 -10.42
N GLY A 162 -25.00 7.71 -11.08
CA GLY A 162 -25.20 9.14 -11.03
C GLY A 162 -26.67 9.48 -11.27
N LYS A 163 -27.16 10.42 -10.45
CA LYS A 163 -28.47 11.03 -10.61
C LYS A 163 -28.50 11.76 -11.96
N THR A 164 -29.14 11.18 -12.96
CA THR A 164 -29.67 11.98 -14.06
C THR A 164 -30.91 12.68 -13.51
N GLU A 165 -30.77 13.96 -13.18
CA GLU A 165 -31.92 14.82 -12.91
C GLU A 165 -32.75 14.94 -14.19
N SER A 166 -33.88 14.23 -14.26
CA SER A 166 -34.97 14.62 -15.15
C SER A 166 -35.71 15.78 -14.51
N ARG A 167 -35.39 17.01 -14.90
CA ARG A 167 -36.29 18.14 -14.71
C ARG A 167 -37.52 17.93 -15.61
N SER A 168 -38.70 17.89 -15.00
CA SER A 168 -39.97 18.20 -15.65
C SER A 168 -40.52 19.46 -15.00
#